data_AF-A0A2Z4IFI5-F1
#
_entry.id   AF-A0A2Z4IFI5-F1
#
_cell.length_a   1.000
_cell.length_b   1.000
_cell.length_c   1.000
_cell.angle_alpha   90.00
_cell.angle_beta   90.00
_cell.angle_gamma   90.00
#
_symmetry.space_group_name_H-M   'P 1'
#
loop_
_entity.id
_entity.type
_entity.pdbx_description
1 polymer ?
#
loop_
_entity_poly.entity_id
_entity_poly.type
_entity_poly.pdbx_seq_one_letter_code
_entity_poly.pdbx_strand_id
1 'polypeptide(L)'
;MNNLVTQNFAVDATQYLNTDPRKDLKALIEKGDLYFLSEFNEIYPNFITMIKNTSSKLNAMDIKFCVLLRMGFCTKEIARITKSTIRAVQSRKYRIRRRLNVPNEEDLNLFMVTFS
;
A
#
# COMPACT_ATOMS: atom_id res chain seq x y z
N MET A 1 53.98 -1.90 15.47
CA MET A 1 53.14 -1.06 16.33
C MET A 1 51.95 -0.57 15.52
N ASN A 2 50.75 -0.72 16.09
CA ASN A 2 49.40 -0.26 15.70
C ASN A 2 49.37 1.12 14.98
N ASN A 3 48.37 1.57 14.20
CA ASN A 3 46.95 1.20 14.09
C ASN A 3 46.26 1.93 12.88
N LEU A 4 45.16 1.32 12.40
CA LEU A 4 43.89 1.91 11.90
C LEU A 4 43.71 2.49 10.47
N VAL A 5 42.92 1.70 9.72
CA VAL A 5 41.78 2.07 8.84
C VAL A 5 42.07 2.35 7.36
N THR A 6 41.97 1.28 6.59
CA THR A 6 41.54 1.24 5.19
C THR A 6 40.12 1.79 5.05
N GLN A 7 39.84 2.66 4.07
CA GLN A 7 38.64 2.54 3.21
C GLN A 7 38.95 3.04 1.79
N ASN A 8 38.65 2.16 0.84
CA ASN A 8 39.17 2.15 -0.52
C ASN A 8 38.36 3.02 -1.48
N PHE A 9 39.10 3.60 -2.43
CA PHE A 9 38.63 4.01 -3.74
C PHE A 9 38.30 2.77 -4.58
N ALA A 10 37.02 2.43 -4.68
CA ALA A 10 36.48 1.60 -5.74
C ALA A 10 35.07 2.13 -6.03
N VAL A 11 34.98 3.01 -7.04
CA VAL A 11 33.70 3.48 -7.57
C VAL A 11 33.16 2.36 -8.44
N ASP A 12 32.71 1.29 -7.78
CA ASP A 12 32.25 0.07 -8.42
C ASP A 12 30.82 0.23 -8.93
N ALA A 13 30.56 -0.40 -10.08
CA ALA A 13 29.28 -0.47 -10.79
C ALA A 13 28.12 -1.12 -9.99
N THR A 14 28.24 -1.27 -8.69
CA THR A 14 27.21 -1.72 -7.73
C THR A 14 26.19 -0.64 -7.38
N GLN A 15 26.42 0.62 -7.77
CA GLN A 15 25.51 1.72 -7.44
C GLN A 15 24.23 1.78 -8.28
N TYR A 16 24.12 1.00 -9.38
CA TYR A 16 22.94 0.97 -10.26
C TYR A 16 22.31 -0.42 -10.50
N LEU A 17 22.82 -1.49 -9.87
CA LEU A 17 22.31 -2.86 -10.05
C LEU A 17 21.40 -3.36 -8.89
N ASN A 18 20.92 -2.47 -8.00
CA ASN A 18 20.13 -2.82 -6.80
C ASN A 18 18.76 -2.14 -6.69
N THR A 19 18.12 -1.77 -7.81
CA THR A 19 16.73 -1.29 -7.83
C THR A 19 15.79 -2.43 -8.19
N ASP A 20 15.31 -3.12 -7.16
CA ASP A 20 14.17 -4.01 -7.22
C ASP A 20 12.96 -3.27 -7.85
N PRO A 21 12.27 -3.79 -8.88
CA PRO A 21 11.01 -3.17 -9.36
C PRO A 21 9.98 -2.96 -8.23
N ARG A 22 10.09 -3.73 -7.13
CA ARG A 22 9.29 -3.58 -5.90
C ARG A 22 9.58 -2.30 -5.09
N LYS A 23 10.63 -1.52 -5.41
CA LYS A 23 11.21 -0.60 -4.42
C LYS A 23 10.43 0.65 -4.08
N ASP A 24 9.38 1.06 -4.80
CA ASP A 24 8.48 2.03 -4.17
C ASP A 24 7.07 2.15 -4.75
N LEU A 25 6.30 1.05 -4.76
CA LEU A 25 4.86 1.13 -5.04
C LEU A 25 4.17 2.16 -4.12
N LYS A 26 4.67 2.34 -2.89
CA LYS A 26 4.22 3.41 -2.01
C LYS A 26 4.53 4.80 -2.58
N ALA A 27 5.75 5.08 -3.01
CA ALA A 27 6.05 6.37 -3.63
C ALA A 27 5.27 6.62 -4.94
N LEU A 28 4.97 5.59 -5.74
CA LEU A 28 4.10 5.74 -6.91
C LEU A 28 2.70 6.24 -6.49
N ILE A 29 2.14 5.62 -5.46
CA ILE A 29 0.85 6.03 -4.88
C ILE A 29 0.91 7.47 -4.35
N GLU A 30 1.99 7.82 -3.64
CA GLU A 30 2.15 9.16 -3.08
C GLU A 30 2.35 10.25 -4.14
N LYS A 31 3.01 9.92 -5.26
CA LYS A 31 3.12 10.79 -6.44
C LYS A 31 1.81 10.92 -7.22
N GLY A 32 0.80 10.12 -6.88
CA GLY A 32 -0.47 10.09 -7.59
C GLY A 32 -0.36 9.48 -9.00
N ASP A 33 0.63 8.61 -9.20
CA ASP A 33 0.84 7.91 -10.46
C ASP A 33 -0.37 7.00 -10.75
N LEU A 34 -0.93 7.04 -11.96
CA LEU A 34 -2.10 6.23 -12.32
C LEU A 34 -1.77 4.76 -12.56
N TYR A 35 -0.49 4.43 -12.82
CA TYR A 35 -0.01 3.09 -13.12
C TYR A 35 0.16 2.21 -11.87
N PHE A 36 0.04 2.77 -10.66
CA PHE A 36 0.22 2.02 -9.41
C PHE A 36 -0.70 0.80 -9.29
N LEU A 37 -1.89 0.83 -9.90
CA LEU A 37 -2.81 -0.31 -9.86
C LEU A 37 -2.32 -1.50 -10.68
N SER A 38 -1.63 -1.26 -11.79
CA SER A 38 -1.04 -2.33 -12.61
C SER A 38 0.05 -3.03 -11.82
N GLU A 39 0.98 -2.24 -11.29
CA GLU A 39 2.09 -2.72 -10.46
C GLU A 39 1.59 -3.43 -9.20
N PHE A 40 0.56 -2.89 -8.55
CA PHE A 40 -0.09 -3.55 -7.41
C PHE A 40 -0.67 -4.92 -7.81
N ASN A 41 -1.29 -5.04 -8.98
CA ASN A 41 -1.89 -6.30 -9.43
C ASN A 41 -0.83 -7.36 -9.79
N GLU A 42 0.35 -6.94 -10.22
CA GLU A 42 1.50 -7.83 -10.43
C GLU A 42 2.06 -8.37 -9.10
N ILE A 43 2.14 -7.52 -8.07
CA ILE A 43 2.65 -7.90 -6.74
C ILE A 43 1.62 -8.69 -5.93
N TYR A 44 0.35 -8.30 -5.99
CA TYR A 44 -0.76 -8.92 -5.26
C TYR A 44 -1.81 -9.42 -6.25
N PRO A 45 -1.48 -10.48 -7.02
CA PRO A 45 -2.44 -11.09 -7.92
C PRO A 45 -3.67 -11.54 -7.14
N ASN A 46 -4.84 -11.43 -7.75
CA ASN A 46 -6.13 -11.83 -7.20
C ASN A 46 -6.69 -10.97 -6.05
N PHE A 47 -5.95 -10.06 -5.42
CA PHE A 47 -6.49 -9.23 -4.33
C PHE A 47 -7.74 -8.46 -4.75
N ILE A 48 -7.69 -7.80 -5.91
CA ILE A 48 -8.83 -7.07 -6.46
C ILE A 48 -10.02 -8.01 -6.71
N THR A 49 -9.76 -9.20 -7.25
CA THR A 49 -10.78 -10.22 -7.51
C THR A 49 -11.40 -10.71 -6.21
N MET A 50 -10.61 -10.97 -5.17
CA MET A 50 -11.10 -11.38 -3.85
C MET A 50 -11.98 -10.32 -3.20
N ILE A 51 -11.57 -9.06 -3.24
CA ILE A 51 -12.37 -7.94 -2.72
C ILE A 51 -13.72 -7.84 -3.46
N LYS A 52 -13.71 -7.97 -4.80
CA LYS A 52 -14.93 -7.98 -5.62
C LYS A 52 -15.83 -9.17 -5.29
N ASN A 53 -15.25 -10.35 -5.10
CA ASN A 53 -16.00 -11.57 -4.76
C ASN A 53 -16.59 -11.50 -3.35
N THR A 54 -15.89 -10.88 -2.41
CA THR A 54 -16.36 -10.70 -1.02
C THR A 54 -17.54 -9.73 -0.95
N SER A 55 -17.54 -8.68 -1.77
CA SER A 55 -18.65 -7.74 -1.85
C SER A 55 -18.77 -7.09 -3.22
N SER A 56 -19.82 -7.46 -3.95
CA SER A 56 -20.22 -6.82 -5.22
C SER A 56 -20.65 -5.36 -5.09
N LYS A 57 -20.86 -4.86 -3.86
CA LYS A 57 -21.26 -3.47 -3.57
C LYS A 57 -20.09 -2.48 -3.52
N LEU A 58 -18.84 -2.95 -3.66
CA LEU A 58 -17.65 -2.09 -3.67
C LEU A 58 -17.42 -1.56 -5.09
N ASN A 59 -17.40 -0.23 -5.23
CA ASN A 59 -17.08 0.40 -6.51
C ASN A 59 -15.56 0.53 -6.70
N ALA A 60 -15.14 1.03 -7.86
CA ALA A 60 -13.71 1.20 -8.18
C ALA A 60 -12.96 2.11 -7.18
N MET A 61 -13.61 3.14 -6.62
CA MET A 61 -12.98 4.01 -5.61
C MET A 61 -12.80 3.28 -4.29
N ASP A 62 -13.76 2.45 -3.88
CA ASP A 62 -13.65 1.64 -2.68
C ASP A 62 -12.56 0.58 -2.83
N ILE A 63 -12.44 -0.04 -4.01
CA ILE A 63 -11.36 -1.00 -4.31
C ILE A 63 -10.00 -0.29 -4.24
N LYS A 64 -9.84 0.88 -4.87
CA LYS A 64 -8.61 1.69 -4.75
C LYS A 64 -8.29 1.99 -3.28
N PHE A 65 -9.30 2.27 -2.47
CA PHE A 65 -9.10 2.51 -1.05
C PHE A 65 -8.67 1.24 -0.29
N CYS A 66 -9.22 0.07 -0.61
CA CYS A 66 -8.74 -1.21 -0.07
C CYS A 66 -7.28 -1.48 -0.44
N VAL A 67 -6.86 -1.11 -1.66
CA VAL A 67 -5.44 -1.17 -2.05
C VAL A 67 -4.58 -0.29 -1.14
N LEU A 68 -5.00 0.95 -0.84
CA LEU A 68 -4.26 1.81 0.09
C LEU A 68 -4.16 1.20 1.50
N LEU A 69 -5.24 0.57 1.98
CA LEU A 69 -5.21 -0.14 3.27
C LEU A 69 -4.28 -1.35 3.23
N ARG A 70 -4.30 -2.15 2.16
CA ARG A 70 -3.41 -3.30 1.94
C ARG A 70 -1.95 -2.89 1.92
N MET A 71 -1.65 -1.74 1.31
CA MET A 71 -0.31 -1.15 1.29
C MET A 71 0.12 -0.59 2.66
N GLY A 72 -0.75 -0.65 3.68
CA GLY A 72 -0.43 -0.24 5.05
C GLY A 72 -0.36 1.27 5.24
N PHE A 73 -1.04 2.07 4.42
CA PHE A 73 -1.16 3.51 4.67
C PHE A 73 -2.08 3.77 5.87
N CYS A 74 -1.64 4.61 6.79
CA CYS A 74 -2.45 5.03 7.92
C CYS A 74 -3.52 6.04 7.50
N THR A 75 -4.47 6.32 8.40
CA THR A 75 -5.60 7.23 8.11
C THR A 75 -5.15 8.64 7.70
N LYS A 76 -4.05 9.14 8.27
CA LYS A 76 -3.49 10.46 7.92
C LYS A 76 -2.88 10.47 6.52
N GLU A 77 -2.14 9.42 6.16
CA GLU A 77 -1.54 9.29 4.83
C GLU A 77 -2.60 9.13 3.76
N ILE A 78 -3.62 8.29 4.00
CA ILE A 78 -4.75 8.13 3.08
C ILE A 78 -5.49 9.46 2.89
N ALA A 79 -5.71 10.23 3.96
CA ALA A 79 -6.33 11.56 3.86
C ALA A 79 -5.53 12.48 2.95
N ARG A 80 -4.19 12.51 3.10
CA ARG A 80 -3.27 13.26 2.23
C ARG A 80 -3.34 12.79 0.77
N ILE A 81 -3.18 11.49 0.52
CA ILE A 81 -3.16 10.88 -0.83
C ILE A 81 -4.49 11.14 -1.56
N THR A 82 -5.61 10.97 -0.85
CA THR A 82 -6.95 11.12 -1.43
C THR A 82 -7.50 12.53 -1.38
N LYS A 83 -6.71 13.51 -0.90
CA LYS A 83 -7.11 14.91 -0.70
C LYS A 83 -8.46 15.02 0.03
N SER A 84 -8.64 14.23 1.07
CA SER A 84 -9.87 14.16 1.85
C SER A 84 -9.58 14.41 3.34
N THR A 85 -10.63 14.69 4.12
CA THR A 85 -10.48 14.88 5.56
C THR A 85 -10.29 13.54 6.27
N ILE A 86 -9.58 13.55 7.41
CA ILE A 86 -9.44 12.37 8.28
C ILE A 86 -10.81 11.75 8.61
N ARG A 87 -11.82 12.59 8.88
CA ARG A 87 -13.19 12.14 9.16
C ARG A 87 -13.85 11.45 7.96
N ALA A 88 -13.61 11.94 6.74
CA ALA A 88 -14.10 11.29 5.52
C ALA A 88 -13.45 9.91 5.32
N VAL A 89 -12.14 9.80 5.59
CA VAL A 89 -11.40 8.51 5.55
C VAL A 89 -11.95 7.53 6.58
N GLN A 90 -12.16 7.96 7.82
CA GLN A 90 -12.78 7.13 8.87
C GLN A 90 -14.19 6.66 8.50
N SER A 91 -15.03 7.55 7.97
CA SER A 91 -16.36 7.20 7.47
C SER A 91 -16.29 6.16 6.35
N ARG A 92 -15.31 6.28 5.44
CA ARG A 92 -15.08 5.30 4.38
C ARG A 92 -14.60 3.96 4.92
N LYS A 93 -13.68 3.94 5.90
CA LYS A 93 -13.25 2.72 6.62
C LYS A 93 -14.45 2.00 7.24
N TYR A 94 -15.35 2.74 7.91
CA TYR A 94 -16.58 2.16 8.47
C TYR A 94 -17.45 1.50 7.39
N ARG A 95 -17.66 2.16 6.24
CA ARG A 95 -18.44 1.57 5.14
C ARG A 95 -17.78 0.32 4.55
N ILE A 96 -16.47 0.34 4.34
CA ILE A 96 -15.70 -0.80 3.81
C ILE A 96 -15.79 -1.98 4.77
N ARG A 97 -15.54 -1.74 6.05
CA ARG A 97 -15.70 -2.70 7.13
C ARG A 97 -17.07 -3.40 7.09
N ARG A 98 -18.15 -2.63 7.00
CA ARG A 98 -19.52 -3.18 6.91
C ARG A 98 -19.78 -3.97 5.63
N ARG A 99 -19.15 -3.59 4.51
CA ARG A 99 -19.33 -4.27 3.21
C ARG A 99 -18.54 -5.58 3.15
N LEU A 100 -17.38 -5.64 3.80
CA LEU A 100 -16.53 -6.83 3.87
C LEU A 100 -16.84 -7.72 5.08
N ASN A 101 -17.85 -7.37 5.88
CA ASN A 101 -18.24 -8.09 7.10
C ASN A 101 -17.10 -8.32 8.10
N VAL A 102 -16.16 -7.37 8.21
CA VAL A 102 -15.06 -7.45 9.18
C VAL A 102 -15.61 -7.28 10.62
N PRO A 103 -15.27 -8.11 11.62
CA PRO A 103 -15.74 -7.99 13.03
C PRO A 103 -15.19 -6.77 13.78
N ASN A 104 -15.95 -6.16 14.72
CA ASN A 104 -15.61 -4.84 15.33
C ASN A 104 -14.33 -4.86 16.16
N GLU A 105 -13.99 -6.05 16.61
CA GLU A 105 -12.86 -6.38 17.43
C GLU A 105 -11.56 -6.41 16.61
N GLU A 106 -11.67 -6.48 15.27
CA GLU A 106 -10.54 -6.56 14.37
C GLU A 106 -10.18 -5.18 13.77
N ASP A 107 -8.87 -4.84 13.80
CA ASP A 107 -8.39 -3.63 13.14
C ASP A 107 -8.46 -3.80 11.62
N LEU A 108 -9.22 -2.91 10.97
CA LEU A 108 -9.42 -2.98 9.52
C LEU A 108 -8.11 -2.86 8.72
N ASN A 109 -7.12 -2.09 9.18
CA ASN A 109 -5.85 -1.99 8.46
C ASN A 109 -5.08 -3.30 8.58
N LEU A 110 -5.03 -3.89 9.78
CA LEU A 110 -4.36 -5.17 9.98
C LEU A 110 -5.04 -6.27 9.16
N PHE A 111 -6.38 -6.37 9.22
CA PHE A 111 -7.16 -7.27 8.39
C PHE A 111 -6.79 -7.13 6.91
N MET A 112 -6.71 -5.90 6.40
CA MET A 112 -6.37 -5.66 5.00
C MET A 112 -4.94 -6.08 4.66
N VAL A 113 -3.98 -5.89 5.57
CA VAL A 113 -2.56 -6.28 5.38
C VAL A 113 -2.38 -7.80 5.39
N THR A 114 -3.23 -8.54 6.11
CA THR A 114 -3.18 -10.02 6.17
C THR A 114 -4.13 -10.71 5.20
N PHE A 115 -5.11 -10.01 4.62
CA PHE A 115 -6.11 -10.53 3.67
C PHE A 115 -5.46 -11.24 2.47
N SER A 116 -5.44 -12.57 2.47
CA SER A 116 -4.77 -13.41 1.47
C SER A 116 -5.68 -14.51 0.96
#